data_AF-A0A7C6E0A8-F1
#
_entry.id   AF-A0A7C6E0A8-F1
#
_cell.length_a   1.000
_cell.length_b   1.000
_cell.length_c   1.000
_cell.angle_alpha   90.00
_cell.angle_beta   90.00
_cell.angle_gamma   90.00
#
_symmetry.space_group_name_H-M   'P 1'
#
loop_
_entity.id
_entity.type
_entity.pdbx_description
1 polymer ?
#
loop_
_entity_poly.entity_id
_entity_poly.type
_entity_poly.pdbx_seq_one_letter_code
_entity_poly.pdbx_strand_id
1 'polypeptide(L)'
;MAAKIMLPLDDSLRKWLISGSLALLATAGFFISLLIAPLVVFQGDFLNGSVAITWYDLRNYGEPVYHPGLSSIPLLTIPVFSAIAFSIIIGLITLFKVFRSREVSHIIVELLIGCLEAMMIFTGVFFSLRLNVMHAVSVLPTEVGGAGSAGLLIVPGSTRTETFSSILIRQFYPLTLLSILLIVLAAIIGYETTRALETLMKKEEKAGDKDEMQPD
;
A
#
# COMPACT_ATOMS: atom_id res chain seq x y z
N MET A 1 18.38 -17.55 -25.90
CA MET A 1 17.16 -16.80 -26.26
C MET A 1 15.98 -17.50 -25.61
N ALA A 2 15.42 -16.96 -24.52
CA ALA A 2 14.22 -17.51 -23.91
C ALA A 2 13.02 -17.23 -24.83
N ALA A 3 12.27 -18.26 -25.21
CA ALA A 3 11.06 -18.12 -26.00
C ALA A 3 10.09 -17.19 -25.25
N LYS A 4 9.71 -16.08 -25.88
CA LYS A 4 8.81 -15.09 -25.31
C LYS A 4 7.40 -15.66 -25.39
N ILE A 5 6.94 -16.28 -24.31
CA ILE A 5 5.56 -16.78 -24.20
C ILE A 5 4.65 -15.56 -24.13
N MET A 6 3.97 -15.28 -25.23
CA MET A 6 2.93 -14.26 -25.35
C MET A 6 1.60 -14.92 -25.00
N LEU A 7 0.86 -14.35 -24.05
CA LEU A 7 -0.50 -14.79 -23.71
C LEU A 7 -1.49 -14.02 -24.59
N PRO A 8 -2.40 -14.68 -25.32
CA PRO A 8 -3.50 -14.00 -25.98
C PRO A 8 -4.39 -13.34 -24.92
N LEU A 9 -4.76 -12.07 -25.11
CA LEU A 9 -5.74 -11.42 -24.22
C LEU A 9 -7.14 -11.85 -24.63
N ASP A 10 -7.67 -12.85 -23.93
CA ASP A 10 -9.11 -13.02 -23.84
C ASP A 10 -9.74 -11.85 -23.05
N ASP A 11 -11.06 -11.68 -23.20
CA ASP A 11 -11.77 -10.58 -22.53
C ASP A 11 -11.73 -10.69 -21.01
N SER A 12 -11.61 -11.91 -20.46
CA SER A 12 -11.49 -12.19 -19.03
C SER A 12 -10.16 -11.69 -18.46
N LEU A 13 -9.02 -12.10 -19.03
CA LEU A 13 -7.69 -11.70 -18.58
C LEU A 13 -7.49 -10.20 -18.78
N ARG A 14 -8.01 -9.63 -19.87
CA ARG A 14 -7.99 -8.17 -20.11
C ARG A 14 -8.67 -7.41 -18.99
N LYS A 15 -9.90 -7.79 -18.63
CA LYS A 15 -10.65 -7.16 -17.53
C LYS A 15 -9.92 -7.34 -16.20
N TRP A 16 -9.38 -8.53 -15.96
CA TRP A 16 -8.63 -8.82 -14.75
C TRP A 16 -7.38 -7.93 -14.62
N LEU A 17 -6.55 -7.85 -15.66
CA LEU A 17 -5.33 -7.02 -15.67
C LEU A 17 -5.64 -5.52 -15.49
N ILE A 18 -6.71 -5.02 -16.12
CA ILE A 18 -7.16 -3.63 -15.93
C ILE A 18 -7.59 -3.42 -14.48
N SER A 19 -8.43 -4.31 -13.94
CA SER A 19 -8.93 -4.19 -12.57
C SER A 19 -7.81 -4.26 -11.53
N GLY A 20 -6.85 -5.19 -11.69
CA GLY A 20 -5.69 -5.32 -10.82
C GLY A 20 -4.76 -4.11 -10.90
N SER A 21 -4.53 -3.58 -12.10
CA SER A 21 -3.72 -2.37 -12.29
C SER A 21 -4.37 -1.13 -11.67
N LEU A 22 -5.70 -0.96 -11.84
CA LEU A 22 -6.45 0.13 -11.21
C LEU A 22 -6.46 0.00 -9.69
N ALA A 23 -6.65 -1.21 -9.17
CA ALA A 23 -6.60 -1.47 -7.73
C ALA A 23 -5.21 -1.14 -7.16
N LEU A 24 -4.14 -1.52 -7.87
CA LEU A 24 -2.76 -1.23 -7.48
C LEU A 24 -2.50 0.29 -7.42
N LEU A 25 -2.94 1.02 -8.44
CA LEU A 25 -2.80 2.48 -8.50
C LEU A 25 -3.63 3.19 -7.43
N ALA A 26 -4.88 2.78 -7.23
CA ALA A 26 -5.76 3.32 -6.20
C ALA A 26 -5.18 3.09 -4.80
N THR A 27 -4.66 1.89 -4.53
CA THR A 27 -4.03 1.53 -3.25
C THR A 27 -2.77 2.36 -3.01
N ALA A 28 -1.92 2.51 -4.04
CA ALA A 28 -0.72 3.33 -3.95
C ALA A 28 -1.06 4.80 -3.66
N GLY A 29 -2.04 5.37 -4.38
CA GLY A 29 -2.51 6.74 -4.14
C GLY A 29 -3.07 6.92 -2.73
N PHE A 30 -3.87 5.97 -2.26
CA PHE A 30 -4.42 5.97 -0.90
C PHE A 30 -3.33 5.95 0.16
N PHE A 31 -2.30 5.11 0.03
CA PHE A 31 -1.18 5.06 0.97
C PHE A 31 -0.35 6.35 0.96
N ILE A 32 -0.11 6.96 -0.20
CA ILE A 32 0.57 8.28 -0.26
C ILE A 32 -0.21 9.32 0.53
N SER A 33 -1.52 9.43 0.29
CA SER A 33 -2.36 10.40 0.99
C SER A 33 -2.33 10.20 2.50
N LEU A 34 -2.40 8.95 2.97
CA LEU A 34 -2.40 8.65 4.40
C LEU A 34 -1.01 8.77 5.06
N LEU A 35 0.09 8.57 4.32
CA LEU A 35 1.45 8.80 4.83
C LEU A 35 1.71 10.29 5.12
N ILE A 36 1.11 11.18 4.33
CA ILE A 36 1.32 12.63 4.41
C ILE A 36 0.27 13.29 5.31
N ALA A 37 -0.95 12.75 5.36
CA ALA A 37 -2.00 13.37 6.15
C ALA A 37 -1.68 13.34 7.66
N PRO A 38 -2.02 14.41 8.40
CA PRO A 38 -1.84 14.44 9.84
C PRO A 38 -2.66 13.32 10.48
N LEU A 39 -2.09 12.59 11.42
CA LEU A 39 -2.76 11.57 12.24
C LEU A 39 -3.31 12.16 13.53
N VAL A 40 -2.58 13.10 14.11
CA VAL A 40 -2.92 13.73 15.39
C VAL A 40 -2.65 15.22 15.28
N VAL A 41 -3.57 16.01 15.84
CA VAL A 41 -3.42 17.46 15.99
C VAL A 41 -3.47 17.80 17.46
N PHE A 42 -2.53 18.66 17.88
CA PHE A 42 -2.47 19.24 19.21
C PHE A 42 -2.94 20.68 19.14
N GLN A 43 -3.87 21.06 20.03
CA GLN A 43 -4.37 22.43 20.14
C GLN A 43 -4.29 22.87 21.60
N GLY A 44 -3.44 23.84 21.88
CA GLY A 44 -3.31 24.48 23.18
C GLY A 44 -2.12 25.43 23.23
N ASP A 45 -2.04 26.19 24.33
CA ASP A 45 -0.97 27.18 24.54
C ASP A 45 0.37 26.50 24.87
N PHE A 46 0.31 25.35 25.55
CA PHE A 46 1.48 24.54 25.89
C PHE A 46 2.05 23.78 24.70
N LEU A 47 1.22 23.06 23.95
CA LEU A 47 1.64 22.24 22.82
C LEU A 47 0.67 22.43 21.66
N ASN A 48 1.19 22.83 20.50
CA ASN A 48 0.43 23.05 19.28
C ASN A 48 1.14 22.41 18.09
N GLY A 49 0.36 21.94 17.12
CA GLY A 49 0.86 21.44 15.85
C GLY A 49 0.27 20.10 15.48
N SER A 50 0.97 19.35 14.63
CA SER A 50 0.45 18.11 14.07
C SER A 50 1.54 17.09 13.79
N VAL A 51 1.13 15.82 13.82
CA VAL A 51 2.00 14.68 13.63
C VAL A 51 1.42 13.79 12.56
N ALA A 52 2.18 13.55 11.50
CA ALA A 52 1.92 12.56 10.45
C ALA A 52 2.95 11.42 10.54
N ILE A 53 2.87 10.46 9.62
CA ILE A 53 3.87 9.38 9.54
C ILE A 53 5.19 9.91 8.97
N THR A 54 5.12 10.80 7.97
CA THR A 54 6.29 11.29 7.23
C THR A 54 6.86 12.60 7.77
N TRP A 55 6.15 13.29 8.65
CA TRP A 55 6.58 14.56 9.21
C TRP A 55 5.88 14.83 10.55
N TYR A 56 6.42 15.76 11.31
CA TYR A 56 5.76 16.34 12.45
C TYR A 56 6.16 17.82 12.54
N ASP A 57 5.22 18.67 12.94
CA ASP A 57 5.46 20.07 13.30
C ASP A 57 4.85 20.26 14.67
N LEU A 58 5.68 20.30 15.71
CA LEU A 58 5.26 20.47 17.10
C LEU A 58 5.95 21.69 17.68
N ARG A 59 5.18 22.51 18.38
CA ARG A 59 5.66 23.73 19.04
C ARG A 59 5.26 23.75 20.50
N ASN A 60 6.22 24.04 21.36
CA ASN A 60 6.03 24.24 22.79
C ASN A 60 6.21 25.73 23.09
N TYR A 61 5.16 26.41 23.54
CA TYR A 61 5.13 27.87 23.69
C TYR A 61 5.58 28.62 22.42
N GLY A 62 5.27 28.10 21.23
CA GLY A 62 5.66 28.68 19.94
C GLY A 62 7.05 28.27 19.43
N GLU A 63 7.89 27.67 20.28
CA GLU A 63 9.22 27.19 19.91
C GLU A 63 9.17 25.75 19.36
N PRO A 64 9.91 25.42 18.29
CA PRO A 64 9.90 24.09 17.71
C PRO A 64 10.45 23.03 18.67
N VAL A 65 9.75 21.89 18.76
CA VAL A 65 10.12 20.77 19.64
C VAL A 65 10.82 19.69 18.82
N TYR A 66 11.99 19.26 19.27
CA TYR A 66 12.62 18.06 18.75
C TYR A 66 12.21 16.83 19.58
N HIS A 67 11.73 15.78 18.92
CA HIS A 67 11.38 14.52 19.57
C HIS A 67 12.04 13.34 18.83
N PRO A 68 13.06 12.69 19.39
CA PRO A 68 13.86 11.68 18.68
C PRO A 68 13.02 10.49 18.19
N GLY A 69 11.97 10.13 18.95
CA GLY A 69 11.02 9.11 18.55
C GLY A 69 10.16 9.49 17.33
N LEU A 70 9.88 10.78 17.10
CA LEU A 70 9.13 11.24 15.93
C LEU A 70 10.05 11.54 14.75
N SER A 71 11.27 12.00 15.00
CA SER A 71 12.26 12.30 13.95
C SER A 71 12.80 11.06 13.23
N SER A 72 12.73 9.88 13.87
CA SER A 72 13.20 8.62 13.28
C SER A 72 12.14 7.93 12.39
N ILE A 73 10.85 8.20 12.59
CA ILE A 73 9.76 7.55 11.86
C ILE A 73 9.79 7.84 10.35
N PRO A 74 10.07 9.08 9.88
CA PRO A 74 10.18 9.36 8.45
C PRO A 74 11.20 8.47 7.73
N LEU A 75 12.31 8.12 8.39
CA LEU A 75 13.31 7.23 7.80
C LEU A 75 12.76 5.81 7.57
N LEU A 76 11.88 5.34 8.45
CA LEU A 76 11.22 4.04 8.34
C LEU A 76 10.14 4.02 7.24
N THR A 77 9.78 5.18 6.67
CA THR A 77 8.82 5.25 5.54
C THR A 77 9.46 5.00 4.18
N ILE A 78 10.80 5.05 4.07
CA ILE A 78 11.52 4.89 2.80
C ILE A 78 11.13 3.59 2.08
N PRO A 79 11.13 2.40 2.73
CA PRO A 79 10.73 1.16 2.07
C PRO A 79 9.29 1.19 1.55
N VAL A 80 8.38 1.86 2.28
CA VAL A 80 6.98 2.01 1.88
C VAL A 80 6.87 2.89 0.64
N PHE A 81 7.58 4.01 0.58
CA PHE A 81 7.62 4.87 -0.61
C PHE A 81 8.21 4.16 -1.82
N SER A 82 9.27 3.35 -1.65
CA SER A 82 9.83 2.55 -2.74
C SER A 82 8.82 1.55 -3.28
N ALA A 83 8.09 0.86 -2.42
CA ALA A 83 7.06 -0.09 -2.82
C ALA A 83 5.90 0.59 -3.56
N ILE A 84 5.44 1.74 -3.05
CA ILE A 84 4.41 2.57 -3.68
C ILE A 84 4.86 3.01 -5.08
N ALA A 85 6.07 3.56 -5.21
CA ALA A 85 6.61 4.01 -6.48
C ALA A 85 6.69 2.86 -7.50
N PHE A 86 7.19 1.70 -7.06
CA PHE A 86 7.25 0.50 -7.90
C PHE A 86 5.85 0.05 -8.36
N SER A 87 4.87 0.08 -7.44
CA SER A 87 3.49 -0.29 -7.73
C SER A 87 2.83 0.66 -8.73
N ILE A 88 3.10 1.97 -8.63
CA ILE A 88 2.64 2.94 -9.62
C ILE A 88 3.23 2.64 -11.00
N ILE A 89 4.54 2.39 -11.06
CA ILE A 89 5.23 2.09 -12.32
C ILE A 89 4.65 0.84 -12.97
N ILE A 90 4.54 -0.27 -12.24
CA ILE A 90 4.00 -1.53 -12.77
C ILE A 90 2.52 -1.41 -13.13
N GLY A 91 1.72 -0.71 -12.32
CA GLY A 91 0.31 -0.46 -12.61
C GLY A 91 0.13 0.31 -13.93
N LEU A 92 0.89 1.40 -14.13
CA LEU A 92 0.84 2.18 -15.36
C LEU A 92 1.35 1.41 -16.58
N ILE A 93 2.46 0.68 -16.46
CA ILE A 93 3.02 -0.13 -17.55
C ILE A 93 2.01 -1.20 -17.98
N THR A 94 1.41 -1.90 -17.01
CA THR A 94 0.45 -2.96 -17.29
C THR A 94 -0.80 -2.40 -17.97
N LEU A 95 -1.35 -1.32 -17.43
CA LEU A 95 -2.51 -0.64 -18.00
C LEU A 95 -2.25 -0.19 -19.45
N PHE A 96 -1.11 0.46 -19.70
CA PHE A 96 -0.70 0.89 -21.03
C PHE A 96 -0.55 -0.28 -22.01
N LYS A 97 0.09 -1.38 -21.59
CA LYS A 97 0.25 -2.58 -22.44
C LYS A 97 -1.09 -3.22 -22.78
N VAL A 98 -1.99 -3.33 -21.81
CA VAL A 98 -3.32 -3.91 -22.03
C VAL A 98 -4.11 -3.08 -23.03
N PHE A 99 -4.06 -1.75 -22.94
CA PHE A 99 -4.76 -0.88 -23.90
C PHE A 99 -4.15 -0.91 -25.31
N ARG A 100 -2.83 -1.03 -25.43
CA ARG A 100 -2.13 -0.91 -26.72
C ARG A 100 -1.95 -2.25 -27.46
N SER A 101 -1.91 -3.37 -26.75
CA SER A 101 -1.54 -4.67 -27.32
C SER A 101 -2.68 -5.68 -27.25
N ARG A 102 -2.73 -6.58 -28.24
CA ARG A 102 -3.62 -7.76 -28.24
C ARG A 102 -3.02 -8.96 -27.51
N GLU A 103 -1.74 -8.88 -27.18
CA GLU A 103 -0.98 -9.91 -26.47
C GLU A 103 -0.22 -9.26 -25.29
N VAL A 104 -0.14 -9.97 -24.17
CA VAL A 104 0.63 -9.54 -22.98
C VAL A 104 1.66 -10.59 -22.67
N SER A 105 2.87 -10.13 -22.34
CA SER A 105 3.94 -11.04 -21.92
C SER A 105 3.66 -11.54 -20.52
N HIS A 106 3.85 -12.85 -20.33
CA HIS A 106 3.78 -13.54 -19.05
C HIS A 106 4.51 -12.82 -17.89
N ILE A 107 5.69 -12.26 -18.17
CA ILE A 107 6.52 -11.53 -17.20
C ILE A 107 5.77 -10.35 -16.57
N ILE A 108 4.87 -9.69 -17.33
CA ILE A 108 4.09 -8.54 -16.85
C ILE A 108 3.01 -9.01 -15.88
N VAL A 109 2.41 -10.16 -16.16
CA VAL A 109 1.41 -10.79 -15.29
C VAL A 109 2.06 -11.18 -13.97
N GLU A 110 3.21 -11.85 -14.02
CA GLU A 110 3.99 -12.22 -12.82
C GLU A 110 4.44 -10.99 -12.02
N LEU A 111 4.92 -9.94 -12.70
CA LEU A 111 5.28 -8.67 -12.05
C LEU A 111 4.07 -8.02 -11.36
N LEU A 112 2.89 -8.04 -11.98
CA LEU A 112 1.68 -7.50 -11.37
C LEU A 112 1.30 -8.28 -10.12
N ILE A 113 1.34 -9.62 -10.18
CA ILE A 113 1.06 -10.49 -9.03
C ILE A 113 2.06 -10.22 -7.90
N GLY A 114 3.36 -10.21 -8.21
CA GLY A 114 4.40 -9.92 -7.21
C GLY A 114 4.26 -8.52 -6.58
N CYS A 115 3.83 -7.52 -7.35
CA CYS A 115 3.51 -6.19 -6.81
C CYS A 115 2.33 -6.21 -5.85
N LEU A 116 1.26 -6.94 -6.19
CA LEU A 116 0.08 -7.07 -5.33
C LEU A 116 0.44 -7.78 -4.02
N GLU A 117 1.28 -8.82 -4.07
CA GLU A 117 1.80 -9.50 -2.88
C GLU A 117 2.67 -8.57 -2.03
N ALA A 118 3.60 -7.84 -2.64
CA ALA A 118 4.43 -6.86 -1.93
C ALA A 118 3.56 -5.80 -1.24
N MET A 119 2.51 -5.31 -1.91
CA MET A 119 1.57 -4.35 -1.33
C MET A 119 0.86 -4.89 -0.08
N MET A 120 0.55 -6.20 -0.02
CA MET A 120 0.01 -6.82 1.18
C MET A 120 0.97 -6.72 2.37
N ILE A 121 2.26 -7.02 2.16
CA ILE A 121 3.30 -6.91 3.19
C ILE A 121 3.42 -5.45 3.66
N PHE A 122 3.49 -4.52 2.71
CA PHE A 122 3.64 -3.10 3.01
C PHE A 122 2.40 -2.48 3.66
N THR A 123 1.22 -3.08 3.49
CA THR A 123 0.01 -2.71 4.26
C THR A 123 0.23 -2.95 5.76
N GLY A 124 0.84 -4.08 6.13
CA GLY A 124 1.20 -4.39 7.52
C GLY A 124 2.29 -3.47 8.08
N VAL A 125 3.31 -3.16 7.27
CA VAL A 125 4.36 -2.19 7.63
C VAL A 125 3.76 -0.81 7.86
N PHE A 126 2.89 -0.36 6.97
CA PHE A 126 2.19 0.92 7.07
C PHE A 126 1.36 1.02 8.37
N PHE A 127 0.64 -0.03 8.74
CA PHE A 127 -0.08 -0.08 10.00
C PHE A 127 0.85 -0.02 11.22
N SER A 128 1.98 -0.73 11.18
CA SER A 128 2.99 -0.68 12.24
C SER A 128 3.60 0.71 12.40
N LEU A 129 3.85 1.43 11.30
CA LEU A 129 4.31 2.82 11.33
C LEU A 129 3.30 3.73 12.02
N ARG A 130 2.00 3.57 11.73
CA ARG A 130 0.94 4.29 12.42
C ARG A 130 0.94 4.01 13.93
N LEU A 131 1.12 2.75 14.34
CA LEU A 131 1.23 2.40 15.77
C LEU A 131 2.45 3.07 16.43
N ASN A 132 3.60 3.08 15.76
CA ASN A 132 4.80 3.75 16.26
C ASN A 132 4.58 5.26 16.45
N VAL A 133 3.92 5.93 15.50
CA VAL A 133 3.53 7.34 15.66
C VAL A 133 2.62 7.50 16.87
N MET A 134 1.56 6.70 16.97
CA MET A 134 0.60 6.81 18.07
C MET A 134 1.23 6.56 19.44
N HIS A 135 2.20 5.66 19.51
CA HIS A 135 2.99 5.42 20.71
C HIS A 135 3.90 6.59 21.04
N ALA A 136 4.67 7.11 20.07
CA ALA A 136 5.52 8.28 20.25
C ALA A 136 4.73 9.54 20.65
N VAL A 137 3.50 9.67 20.16
CA VAL A 137 2.59 10.76 20.54
C VAL A 137 2.00 10.54 21.94
N SER A 138 1.81 9.30 22.39
CA SER A 138 1.23 9.00 23.71
C SER A 138 2.13 9.36 24.89
N VAL A 139 3.43 9.47 24.65
CA VAL A 139 4.41 9.88 25.67
C VAL A 139 4.62 11.40 25.72
N LEU A 140 3.98 12.17 24.83
CA LEU A 140 4.05 13.62 24.87
C LEU A 140 3.22 14.16 26.04
N PRO A 141 3.76 15.11 26.82
CA PRO A 141 3.01 15.74 27.89
C PRO A 141 1.83 16.51 27.29
N THR A 142 0.61 16.13 27.67
CA THR A 142 -0.64 16.78 27.23
C THR A 142 -1.32 17.57 28.34
N GLU A 143 -1.01 17.25 29.60
CA GLU A 143 -1.49 17.95 30.78
C GLU A 143 -0.29 18.49 31.59
N VAL A 144 -0.33 19.76 31.95
CA VAL A 144 0.50 20.29 33.02
C VAL A 144 -0.30 20.12 34.32
N GLY A 145 0.02 19.09 35.10
CA GLY A 145 -0.47 18.96 36.47
C GLY A 145 0.19 20.01 37.36
N GLY A 146 -0.32 21.24 37.33
CA GLY A 146 0.19 22.36 38.12
C GLY A 146 -0.93 23.06 38.88
N ALA A 147 -1.29 22.52 40.04
CA ALA A 147 -2.04 23.27 41.04
C ALA A 147 -1.06 23.97 42.00
N GLY A 148 -1.16 25.30 42.13
CA GLY A 148 -0.83 25.99 43.39
C GLY A 148 0.15 27.17 43.36
N SER A 149 -0.41 28.37 43.53
CA SER A 149 0.02 29.44 44.45
C SER A 149 1.40 30.10 44.26
N ALA A 150 1.46 31.11 43.39
CA ALA A 150 2.19 32.39 43.58
C ALA A 150 2.27 33.16 42.25
N GLY A 151 1.20 33.82 41.79
CA GLY A 151 1.26 34.80 40.69
C GLY A 151 1.74 34.30 39.30
N LEU A 152 1.95 32.99 39.10
CA LEU A 152 2.38 32.40 37.84
C LEU A 152 1.19 32.09 36.92
N LEU A 153 1.35 32.43 35.63
CA LEU A 153 0.43 32.11 34.54
C LEU A 153 -0.03 30.64 34.60
N ILE A 154 -1.34 30.44 34.72
CA ILE A 154 -1.99 29.14 34.51
C ILE A 154 -2.03 28.93 33.00
N VAL A 155 -1.18 28.05 32.49
CA VAL A 155 -1.21 27.67 31.08
C VAL A 155 -2.16 26.48 30.94
N PRO A 156 -3.28 26.61 30.20
CA PRO A 156 -4.14 25.48 29.93
C PRO A 156 -3.36 24.40 29.18
N GLY A 157 -3.53 23.14 29.59
CA GLY A 157 -2.95 21.99 28.91
C GLY A 157 -3.36 21.90 27.44
N SER A 158 -2.65 21.10 26.66
CA SER A 158 -2.96 20.92 25.24
C SER A 158 -3.97 19.81 25.02
N THR A 159 -4.98 20.05 24.20
CA THR A 159 -5.91 19.01 23.76
C THR A 159 -5.30 18.21 22.60
N ARG A 160 -5.38 16.88 22.69
CA ARG A 160 -4.98 15.96 21.63
C ARG A 160 -6.23 15.46 20.89
N THR A 161 -6.24 15.61 19.57
CA THR A 161 -7.33 15.11 18.73
C THR A 161 -6.79 14.18 17.64
N GLU A 162 -7.40 13.00 17.49
CA GLU A 162 -7.14 12.13 16.34
C GLU A 162 -7.87 12.68 15.11
N THR A 163 -7.19 12.71 13.97
CA THR A 163 -7.79 13.15 12.72
C THR A 163 -8.57 12.04 12.04
N PHE A 164 -9.35 12.41 11.02
CA PHE A 164 -10.02 11.47 10.13
C PHE A 164 -9.07 10.44 9.52
N SER A 165 -7.84 10.82 9.17
CA SER A 165 -6.83 9.91 8.61
C SER A 165 -6.41 8.83 9.61
N SER A 166 -6.26 9.16 10.89
CA SER A 166 -5.98 8.15 11.93
C SER A 166 -7.11 7.12 12.05
N ILE A 167 -8.35 7.61 12.01
CA ILE A 167 -9.57 6.79 12.10
C ILE A 167 -9.70 5.89 10.87
N LEU A 168 -9.48 6.44 9.67
CA LEU A 168 -9.49 5.71 8.41
C LEU A 168 -8.52 4.54 8.43
N ILE A 169 -7.25 4.77 8.82
CA ILE A 169 -6.25 3.71 8.87
C ILE A 169 -6.69 2.60 9.82
N ARG A 170 -7.20 2.97 11.01
CA ARG A 170 -7.65 2.00 12.01
C ARG A 170 -8.83 1.16 11.54
N GLN A 171 -9.82 1.77 10.89
CA GLN A 171 -11.06 1.08 10.48
C GLN A 171 -10.91 0.30 9.18
N PHE A 172 -10.15 0.84 8.21
CA PHE A 172 -10.05 0.25 6.89
C PHE A 172 -8.89 -0.72 6.74
N TYR A 173 -7.90 -0.74 7.66
CA TYR A 173 -6.79 -1.71 7.60
C TYR A 173 -7.24 -3.18 7.42
N PRO A 174 -8.19 -3.72 8.20
CA PRO A 174 -8.64 -5.11 8.04
C PRO A 174 -9.31 -5.33 6.68
N LEU A 175 -10.07 -4.33 6.21
CA LEU A 175 -10.80 -4.38 4.96
C LEU A 175 -9.86 -4.33 3.75
N THR A 176 -8.87 -3.43 3.78
CA THR A 176 -7.84 -3.29 2.75
C THR A 176 -7.00 -4.55 2.68
N LEU A 177 -6.58 -5.10 3.83
CA LEU A 177 -5.80 -6.34 3.87
C LEU A 177 -6.60 -7.53 3.29
N LEU A 178 -7.88 -7.68 3.68
CA LEU A 178 -8.76 -8.70 3.13
C LEU A 178 -8.97 -8.53 1.62
N SER A 179 -9.16 -7.29 1.16
CA SER A 179 -9.38 -7.01 -0.27
C SER A 179 -8.15 -7.33 -1.12
N ILE A 180 -6.95 -6.97 -0.66
CA ILE A 180 -5.70 -7.26 -1.37
C ILE A 180 -5.46 -8.78 -1.37
N LEU A 181 -5.71 -9.45 -0.24
CA LEU A 181 -5.60 -10.91 -0.15
C LEU A 181 -6.52 -11.60 -1.17
N LEU A 182 -7.79 -11.18 -1.26
CA LEU A 182 -8.74 -11.74 -2.23
C LEU A 182 -8.32 -11.47 -3.68
N ILE A 183 -7.80 -10.28 -3.97
CA ILE A 183 -7.27 -9.94 -5.30
C ILE A 183 -6.07 -10.83 -5.65
N VAL A 184 -5.13 -11.03 -4.72
CA VAL A 184 -3.96 -11.90 -4.91
C VAL A 184 -4.39 -13.36 -5.10
N LEU A 185 -5.31 -13.87 -4.28
CA LEU A 185 -5.82 -15.24 -4.43
C LEU A 185 -6.53 -15.44 -5.78
N ALA A 186 -7.37 -14.48 -6.19
CA ALA A 186 -8.00 -14.51 -7.50
C ALA A 186 -6.96 -14.44 -8.63
N ALA A 187 -5.89 -13.67 -8.45
CA ALA A 187 -4.78 -13.58 -9.38
C ALA A 187 -4.08 -14.91 -9.59
N ILE A 188 -3.70 -15.57 -8.49
CA ILE A 188 -2.99 -16.84 -8.50
C ILE A 188 -3.87 -17.92 -9.12
N ILE A 189 -5.13 -18.02 -8.69
CA ILE A 189 -6.07 -19.01 -9.24
C ILE A 189 -6.28 -18.78 -10.73
N GLY A 190 -6.51 -17.53 -11.15
CA GLY A 190 -6.70 -17.18 -12.56
C GLY A 190 -5.46 -17.50 -13.41
N TYR A 191 -4.27 -17.23 -12.88
CA TYR A 191 -3.03 -17.50 -13.56
C TYR A 191 -2.73 -19.00 -13.68
N GLU A 192 -2.86 -19.77 -12.59
CA GLU A 192 -2.63 -21.23 -12.60
C GLU A 192 -3.66 -21.97 -13.45
N THR A 193 -4.92 -21.56 -13.44
CA THR A 193 -5.95 -22.17 -14.30
C THR A 193 -5.67 -21.94 -15.78
N THR A 194 -5.26 -20.72 -16.16
CA THR A 194 -4.89 -20.39 -17.54
C THR A 194 -3.67 -21.20 -17.99
N ARG A 195 -2.66 -21.33 -17.13
CA ARG A 195 -1.45 -22.12 -17.41
C ARG A 195 -1.76 -23.61 -17.56
N ALA A 196 -2.63 -24.17 -16.72
CA ALA A 196 -3.04 -25.56 -16.81
C ALA A 196 -3.79 -25.86 -18.12
N LEU A 197 -4.69 -24.97 -18.54
CA LEU A 197 -5.40 -25.05 -19.82
C LEU A 197 -4.45 -25.05 -21.03
N GLU A 198 -3.47 -24.15 -21.06
CA GLU A 198 -2.46 -24.13 -22.15
C GLU A 198 -1.64 -25.43 -22.21
N THR A 199 -1.34 -26.01 -21.04
CA THR A 199 -0.56 -27.24 -20.95
C THR A 199 -1.35 -28.44 -21.46
N LEU A 200 -2.67 -28.48 -21.19
CA LEU A 200 -3.58 -29.51 -21.70
C LEU A 200 -3.77 -29.38 -23.22
N MET A 201 -4.03 -28.17 -23.74
CA MET A 201 -4.19 -27.94 -25.18
C MET A 201 -2.94 -28.34 -25.98
N LYS A 202 -1.74 -27.98 -25.50
CA LYS A 202 -0.48 -28.41 -26.13
C LYS A 202 -0.26 -29.93 -26.09
N LYS A 203 -0.87 -30.63 -25.14
CA LYS A 203 -0.79 -32.08 -25.01
C LYS A 203 -1.76 -32.77 -25.95
N GLU A 204 -2.94 -32.20 -26.18
CA GLU A 204 -3.92 -32.65 -27.16
C GLU A 204 -3.45 -32.43 -28.60
N GLU A 205 -2.88 -31.27 -28.94
CA GLU A 205 -2.27 -31.03 -30.27
C GLU A 205 -1.17 -32.05 -30.57
N LYS A 206 -0.29 -32.33 -29.61
CA LYS A 206 0.78 -33.35 -29.76
C LYS A 206 0.27 -34.79 -29.80
N ALA A 207 -0.96 -35.04 -29.35
CA ALA A 207 -1.58 -36.35 -29.44
C ALA A 207 -2.28 -36.53 -30.81
N GLY A 208 -3.00 -35.51 -31.29
CA GLY A 208 -3.62 -35.53 -32.62
C GLY A 208 -2.61 -35.61 -33.77
N ASP A 209 -1.47 -34.91 -33.64
CA ASP A 209 -0.39 -34.92 -34.65
C ASP A 209 0.37 -36.27 -34.72
N LYS A 210 0.17 -37.15 -33.73
CA LYS A 210 0.73 -38.52 -33.73
C LYS A 210 -0.21 -39.55 -34.36
N ASP A 211 -1.52 -39.32 -34.31
CA ASP A 211 -2.51 -40.22 -34.91
C ASP A 211 -2.61 -40.03 -36.44
N GLU A 212 -2.18 -38.89 -36.98
CA GLU A 212 -2.10 -38.66 -38.44
C GLU A 212 -0.81 -39.21 -39.10
N MET A 213 0.14 -39.75 -38.32
CA MET A 213 1.41 -40.33 -38.82
C MET A 213 1.46 -41.87 -38.77
N GLN A 214 0.33 -42.56 -38.80
CA GLN A 214 0.29 -43.98 -39.19
C GLN A 214 -0.20 -44.13 -40.64
N PRO A 215 0.71 -44.12 -41.63
CA PRO A 215 0.42 -44.70 -42.92
C PRO A 215 0.52 -46.23 -42.80
N ASP A 216 -0.61 -46.90 -42.95
CA ASP A 216 -0.63 -48.30 -43.44
C ASP A 216 -0.36 -48.32 -44.95
#